data_AF-A0A0N9VGM0-F1
#
_entry.id   AF-A0A0N9VGM0-F1
#
_cell.length_a   1.000
_cell.length_b   1.000
_cell.length_c   1.000
_cell.angle_alpha   90.00
_cell.angle_beta   90.00
_cell.angle_gamma   90.00
#
_symmetry.space_group_name_H-M   'P 1'
#
loop_
_entity.id
_entity.type
_entity.pdbx_description
1 polymer ?
#
loop_
_entity_poly.entity_id
_entity_poly.type
_entity_poly.pdbx_seq_one_letter_code
_entity_poly.pdbx_strand_id
1 'polypeptide(L)'
;MDIFDFINNYKNHPVLFIGTGFSLRYLENSYSWEGLLKKIAFELKGNDEFFFDLKGKVYDRKSGNYDYMQLASFLQSEFNRQISEDRNGKFKDVNDEYYRKSAEGITSDKFKIYISSLLTALEKKDEKKDELEVFNLLSKNISSIITTNYDVC
;
A
#
# COMPACT_ATOMS: atom_id res chain seq x y z
N MET A 1 22.60 7.63 28.87
CA MET A 1 23.43 7.23 27.71
C MET A 1 22.92 8.03 26.54
N ASP A 2 23.80 8.82 25.91
CA ASP A 2 23.45 9.62 24.74
C ASP A 2 23.34 8.69 23.50
N ILE A 3 22.42 9.00 22.58
CA ILE A 3 22.23 8.21 21.37
C ILE A 3 23.44 8.25 20.44
N PHE A 4 24.20 9.35 20.44
CA PHE A 4 25.43 9.48 19.66
C PHE A 4 26.52 8.56 20.19
N ASP A 5 26.69 8.48 21.51
CA ASP A 5 27.66 7.54 22.13
C ASP A 5 27.27 6.08 21.86
N PHE A 6 25.97 5.78 21.87
CA PHE A 6 25.47 4.45 21.53
C PHE A 6 25.77 4.07 20.08
N ILE A 7 25.51 4.97 19.13
CA ILE A 7 25.73 4.75 17.70
C ILE A 7 27.24 4.65 17.38
N ASN A 8 28.08 5.47 17.99
CA ASN A 8 29.54 5.47 17.78
C ASN A 8 30.22 4.14 18.18
N ASN A 9 29.57 3.34 19.02
CA ASN A 9 30.06 2.02 19.41
C ASN A 9 29.73 0.91 18.39
N TYR A 10 28.95 1.19 17.33
CA TYR A 10 28.67 0.20 16.30
C TYR A 10 29.91 -0.11 15.48
N LYS A 11 30.29 -1.39 15.46
CA LYS A 11 31.38 -1.93 14.62
C LYS A 11 30.90 -2.36 13.23
N ASN A 12 29.59 -2.50 13.05
CA ASN A 12 28.94 -2.97 11.84
C ASN A 12 27.95 -1.93 11.33
N HIS A 13 27.75 -1.88 10.01
CA HIS A 13 26.73 -1.05 9.39
C HIS A 13 25.31 -1.49 9.84
N PRO A 14 24.43 -0.56 10.25
CA PRO A 14 23.08 -0.88 10.71
C PRO A 14 22.21 -1.50 9.60
N VAL A 15 21.23 -2.30 10.01
CA VAL A 15 20.14 -2.79 9.17
C VAL A 15 18.90 -1.94 9.44
N LEU A 16 18.28 -1.42 8.39
CA LEU A 16 17.11 -0.56 8.51
C LEU A 16 15.82 -1.31 8.21
N PHE A 17 14.88 -1.27 9.14
CA PHE A 17 13.53 -1.80 8.95
C PHE A 17 12.58 -0.64 8.64
N ILE A 18 11.97 -0.67 7.45
CA ILE A 18 11.04 0.34 6.95
C ILE A 18 9.65 -0.28 6.80
N GLY A 19 8.62 0.42 7.23
CA GLY A 19 7.23 0.04 6.97
C GLY A 19 6.45 1.19 6.35
N THR A 20 5.15 0.99 6.17
CA THR A 20 4.23 1.98 5.57
C THR A 20 4.26 3.37 6.23
N GLY A 21 4.67 3.46 7.50
CA GLY A 21 4.86 4.75 8.18
C GLY A 21 5.89 5.67 7.51
N PHE A 22 6.86 5.10 6.79
CA PHE A 22 7.83 5.86 6.01
C PHE A 22 7.16 6.53 4.81
N SER A 23 6.41 5.76 4.03
CA SER A 23 5.62 6.27 2.91
C SER A 23 4.64 7.37 3.36
N LEU A 24 3.92 7.15 4.46
CA LEU A 24 3.01 8.14 5.06
C LEU A 24 3.70 9.45 5.46
N ARG A 25 4.96 9.36 5.90
CA ARG A 25 5.75 10.54 6.28
C ARG A 25 6.21 11.33 5.06
N TYR A 26 6.63 10.66 3.99
CA TYR A 26 7.37 11.27 2.90
C TYR A 26 6.62 11.41 1.57
N LEU A 27 5.49 10.72 1.41
CA LEU A 27 4.67 10.75 0.20
C LEU A 27 3.28 11.35 0.48
N GLU A 28 2.82 12.22 -0.42
CA GLU A 28 1.48 12.81 -0.41
C GLU A 28 0.40 11.77 -0.67
N ASN A 29 0.64 10.89 -1.65
CA ASN A 29 -0.33 9.93 -2.14
C ASN A 29 -0.13 8.51 -1.58
N SER A 30 0.16 8.42 -0.28
CA SER A 30 0.34 7.15 0.43
C SER A 30 -0.83 6.84 1.37
N TYR A 31 -0.97 5.57 1.74
CA TYR A 31 -2.11 5.09 2.52
C TYR A 31 -1.65 4.23 3.70
N SER A 32 -2.42 4.21 4.78
CA SER A 32 -2.39 3.06 5.70
C SER A 32 -3.08 1.88 5.03
N TRP A 33 -2.85 0.65 5.50
CA TRP A 33 -3.53 -0.52 4.92
C TRP A 33 -5.06 -0.37 4.96
N GLU A 34 -5.61 0.10 6.08
CA GLU A 34 -7.03 0.42 6.20
C GLU A 34 -7.46 1.52 5.21
N GLY A 35 -6.66 2.60 5.12
CA GLY A 35 -6.94 3.73 4.24
C GLY A 35 -6.95 3.35 2.77
N LEU A 36 -6.08 2.42 2.36
CA LEU A 36 -6.04 1.88 1.01
C LEU A 36 -7.32 1.10 0.69
N LEU A 37 -7.73 0.19 1.57
CA LEU A 37 -8.95 -0.59 1.39
C LEU A 37 -10.19 0.31 1.35
N LYS A 38 -10.24 1.34 2.21
CA LYS A 38 -11.30 2.35 2.20
C LYS A 38 -11.34 3.13 0.88
N LYS A 39 -10.18 3.60 0.40
CA LYS A 39 -10.07 4.31 -0.89
C LYS A 39 -10.57 3.43 -2.04
N ILE A 40 -10.17 2.16 -2.11
CA ILE A 40 -10.61 1.26 -3.18
C ILE A 40 -12.12 1.01 -3.12
N ALA A 41 -12.68 0.80 -1.92
CA ALA A 41 -14.13 0.65 -1.74
C ALA A 41 -14.91 1.90 -2.18
N PHE A 42 -14.42 3.08 -1.82
CA PHE A 42 -14.99 4.36 -2.26
C PHE A 42 -14.92 4.51 -3.79
N GLU A 43 -13.79 4.18 -4.40
CA GLU A 43 -13.64 4.25 -5.86
C GLU A 43 -14.58 3.29 -6.58
N LEU A 44 -14.89 2.14 -5.97
CA LEU A 44 -15.77 1.11 -6.51
C LEU A 44 -17.26 1.44 -6.38
N LYS A 45 -17.69 2.03 -5.26
CA LYS A 45 -19.13 2.26 -4.94
C LYS A 45 -19.55 3.74 -4.88
N GLY A 46 -18.60 4.66 -4.88
CA GLY A 46 -18.83 6.11 -4.80
C GLY A 46 -19.15 6.64 -3.39
N ASN A 47 -19.09 5.79 -2.35
CA ASN A 47 -19.32 6.15 -0.96
C ASN A 47 -18.56 5.23 0.01
N ASP A 48 -18.57 5.59 1.29
CA ASP A 48 -17.88 4.84 2.36
C ASP A 48 -18.72 3.71 2.98
N GLU A 49 -20.01 3.58 2.65
CA GLU A 49 -20.94 2.64 3.29
C GLU A 49 -20.48 1.20 3.11
N PHE A 50 -20.10 0.85 1.87
CA PHE A 50 -19.62 -0.49 1.56
C PHE A 50 -18.38 -0.89 2.35
N PHE A 51 -17.46 0.05 2.59
CA PHE A 51 -16.29 -0.20 3.44
C PHE A 51 -16.71 -0.49 4.88
N PHE A 52 -17.62 0.31 5.44
CA PHE A 52 -18.10 0.10 6.80
C PHE A 52 -18.89 -1.20 6.97
N ASP A 53 -19.67 -1.60 5.96
CA ASP A 53 -20.36 -2.89 5.93
C ASP A 53 -19.36 -4.05 5.98
N LEU A 54 -18.29 -4.00 5.19
CA LEU A 54 -17.23 -5.01 5.22
C LEU A 54 -16.48 -4.98 6.55
N LYS A 55 -16.17 -3.78 7.07
CA LYS A 55 -15.48 -3.60 8.35
C LYS A 55 -16.29 -4.18 9.51
N GLY A 56 -17.60 -4.01 9.51
CA GLY A 56 -18.49 -4.61 10.50
C GLY A 56 -18.51 -6.15 10.46
N LYS A 57 -18.37 -6.75 9.27
CA LYS A 57 -18.34 -8.22 9.09
C LYS A 57 -17.07 -8.87 9.66
N VAL A 58 -15.94 -8.15 9.62
CA VAL A 58 -14.63 -8.66 10.07
C VAL A 58 -14.28 -8.23 11.50
N TYR A 59 -15.21 -7.59 12.20
CA TYR A 59 -15.01 -7.17 13.58
C TYR A 59 -15.12 -8.35 14.54
N ASP A 60 -14.02 -8.63 15.24
CA ASP A 60 -14.02 -9.62 16.31
C ASP A 60 -14.40 -8.98 17.64
N ARG A 61 -15.58 -9.34 18.14
CA ARG A 61 -16.11 -8.86 19.43
C ARG A 61 -15.28 -9.30 20.63
N LYS A 62 -14.48 -10.36 20.52
CA LYS A 62 -13.66 -10.88 21.62
C LYS A 62 -12.37 -10.08 21.76
N SER A 63 -11.67 -9.83 20.65
CA SER A 63 -10.41 -9.08 20.66
C SER A 63 -10.57 -7.57 20.51
N GLY A 64 -11.73 -7.09 20.03
CA GLY A 64 -11.95 -5.68 19.70
C GLY A 64 -11.21 -5.23 18.44
N ASN A 65 -10.68 -6.17 17.65
CA ASN A 65 -9.89 -5.91 16.46
C ASN A 65 -10.64 -6.25 15.17
N TYR A 66 -10.09 -5.81 14.04
CA TYR A 66 -10.61 -6.06 12.70
C TYR A 66 -9.66 -6.97 11.91
N ASP A 67 -10.19 -7.99 11.26
CA ASP A 67 -9.43 -8.80 10.30
C ASP A 67 -9.40 -8.11 8.93
N TYR A 68 -8.41 -7.23 8.74
CA TYR A 68 -8.22 -6.52 7.47
C TYR A 68 -7.80 -7.43 6.31
N MET A 69 -7.29 -8.64 6.57
CA MET A 69 -6.97 -9.60 5.51
C MET A 69 -8.24 -10.21 4.94
N GLN A 70 -9.18 -10.56 5.81
CA GLN A 70 -10.50 -11.02 5.40
C GLN A 70 -11.29 -9.90 4.71
N LEU A 71 -11.18 -8.65 5.19
CA LEU A 71 -11.80 -7.49 4.54
C LEU A 71 -11.29 -7.33 3.11
N ALA A 72 -9.97 -7.36 2.93
CA ALA A 72 -9.34 -7.26 1.62
C ALA A 72 -9.80 -8.39 0.68
N SER A 73 -9.99 -9.61 1.19
CA SER A 73 -10.48 -10.74 0.40
C SER A 73 -11.92 -10.54 -0.09
N PHE A 74 -12.80 -10.01 0.76
CA PHE A 74 -14.17 -9.66 0.36
C PHE A 74 -14.19 -8.52 -0.65
N LEU A 75 -13.39 -7.48 -0.42
CA LEU A 75 -13.29 -6.35 -1.32
C LEU A 75 -12.73 -6.76 -2.69
N GLN A 76 -11.67 -7.57 -2.72
CA GLN A 76 -11.07 -8.10 -3.95
C GLN A 76 -12.10 -8.88 -4.77
N SER A 77 -12.88 -9.75 -4.12
CA SER A 77 -13.89 -10.57 -4.79
C SER A 77 -14.96 -9.69 -5.46
N GLU A 78 -15.47 -8.69 -4.73
CA GLU A 78 -16.51 -7.79 -5.25
C GLU A 78 -15.97 -6.80 -6.29
N PHE A 79 -14.71 -6.36 -6.14
CA PHE A 79 -14.02 -5.53 -7.12
C PHE A 79 -13.87 -6.27 -8.45
N ASN A 80 -13.30 -7.47 -8.40
CA ASN A 80 -13.09 -8.30 -9.59
C ASN A 80 -14.41 -8.64 -10.29
N ARG A 81 -15.48 -8.91 -9.54
CA ARG A 81 -16.81 -9.20 -10.10
C ARG A 81 -17.35 -8.00 -10.89
N GLN A 82 -17.47 -6.85 -10.24
CA GLN A 82 -18.10 -5.67 -10.86
C GLN A 82 -17.36 -5.15 -12.09
N ILE A 83 -16.03 -5.05 -12.03
CA ILE A 83 -15.27 -4.56 -13.20
C ILE A 83 -15.27 -5.57 -14.35
N SER A 84 -15.53 -6.86 -14.07
CA SER A 84 -15.71 -7.85 -15.14
C SER A 84 -17.08 -7.72 -15.80
N GLU A 85 -18.11 -7.34 -15.03
CA GLU A 85 -19.44 -7.03 -15.54
C GLU A 85 -19.45 -5.75 -16.39
N ASP A 86 -18.65 -4.75 -16.00
CA ASP A 86 -18.48 -3.49 -16.73
C ASP A 86 -17.07 -3.35 -17.33
N ARG A 87 -16.83 -4.07 -18.42
CA ARG A 87 -15.52 -4.13 -19.10
C ARG A 87 -14.95 -2.76 -19.49
N ASN A 88 -15.81 -1.83 -19.90
CA ASN A 88 -15.43 -0.53 -20.45
C ASN A 88 -15.82 0.65 -19.54
N GLY A 89 -16.17 0.37 -18.29
CA GLY A 89 -16.49 1.39 -17.29
C GLY A 89 -15.28 2.13 -16.75
N LYS A 90 -15.45 2.66 -15.54
CA LYS A 90 -14.42 3.45 -14.82
C LYS A 90 -13.05 2.78 -14.75
N PHE A 91 -13.01 1.45 -14.65
CA PHE A 91 -11.77 0.66 -14.51
C PHE A 91 -11.34 -0.02 -15.82
N LYS A 92 -11.67 0.57 -16.98
CA LYS A 92 -11.30 0.03 -18.30
C LYS A 92 -9.81 -0.29 -18.41
N ASP A 93 -8.93 0.60 -17.94
CA ASP A 93 -7.48 0.42 -18.05
C ASP A 93 -6.99 -0.80 -17.26
N VAL A 94 -7.59 -1.07 -16.09
CA VAL A 94 -7.32 -2.27 -15.29
C VAL A 94 -7.73 -3.54 -16.04
N ASN A 95 -8.89 -3.50 -16.69
CA ASN A 95 -9.35 -4.62 -17.51
C ASN A 95 -8.45 -4.82 -18.74
N ASP A 96 -8.07 -3.75 -19.44
CA ASP A 96 -7.17 -3.80 -20.59
C ASP A 96 -5.86 -4.48 -20.22
N GLU A 97 -5.25 -4.03 -19.13
CA GLU A 97 -4.00 -4.60 -18.62
C GLU A 97 -4.15 -6.06 -18.19
N TYR A 98 -5.27 -6.41 -17.54
CA TYR A 98 -5.56 -7.80 -17.17
C TYR A 98 -5.66 -8.71 -18.40
N TYR A 99 -6.40 -8.33 -19.42
CA TYR A 99 -6.57 -9.16 -20.62
C TYR A 99 -5.32 -9.19 -21.49
N ARG A 100 -4.54 -8.10 -21.54
CA ARG A 100 -3.21 -8.08 -22.18
C ARG A 100 -2.28 -9.12 -21.54
N LYS A 101 -2.13 -9.07 -20.21
CA LYS A 101 -1.34 -10.06 -19.45
C LYS A 101 -1.87 -11.48 -19.61
N SER A 102 -3.19 -11.66 -19.60
CA SER A 102 -3.80 -12.98 -19.79
C SER A 102 -3.50 -13.56 -21.18
N ALA A 103 -3.50 -12.73 -22.24
CA ALA A 103 -3.13 -13.15 -23.58
C ALA A 103 -1.66 -13.55 -23.71
N GLU A 104 -0.79 -12.99 -22.87
CA GLU A 104 0.63 -13.37 -22.73
C GLU A 104 0.84 -14.62 -21.85
N GLY A 105 -0.23 -15.23 -21.33
CA GLY A 105 -0.16 -16.38 -20.44
C GLY A 105 0.22 -16.04 -18.99
N ILE A 106 0.17 -14.75 -18.62
CA ILE A 106 0.52 -14.27 -17.28
C ILE A 106 -0.74 -14.25 -16.41
N THR A 107 -0.77 -15.08 -15.37
CA THR A 107 -1.84 -15.05 -14.36
C THR A 107 -1.73 -13.76 -13.55
N SER A 108 -2.78 -12.93 -13.59
CA SER A 108 -2.88 -11.69 -12.83
C SER A 108 -4.23 -11.57 -12.14
N ASP A 109 -4.35 -10.58 -11.26
CA ASP A 109 -5.59 -10.28 -10.54
C ASP A 109 -5.90 -8.78 -10.73
N LYS A 110 -7.14 -8.46 -11.08
CA LYS A 110 -7.53 -7.10 -11.44
C LYS A 110 -7.44 -6.13 -10.25
N PHE A 111 -7.78 -6.60 -9.05
CA PHE A 111 -7.59 -5.82 -7.82
C PHE A 111 -6.12 -5.49 -7.56
N LYS A 112 -5.20 -6.46 -7.76
CA LYS A 112 -3.75 -6.20 -7.66
C LYS A 112 -3.24 -5.22 -8.73
N ILE A 113 -3.70 -5.35 -9.97
CA ILE A 113 -3.37 -4.42 -11.05
C ILE A 113 -3.82 -3.00 -10.66
N TYR A 114 -5.03 -2.87 -10.11
CA TYR A 114 -5.54 -1.57 -9.68
C TYR A 114 -4.70 -0.97 -8.54
N ILE A 115 -4.37 -1.77 -7.51
CA ILE A 115 -3.49 -1.30 -6.42
C ILE A 115 -2.16 -0.81 -6.96
N SER A 116 -1.52 -1.57 -7.86
CA SER A 116 -0.26 -1.16 -8.48
C SER A 116 -0.40 0.16 -9.24
N SER A 117 -1.47 0.32 -10.02
CA SER A 117 -1.74 1.58 -10.74
C SER A 117 -1.96 2.77 -9.79
N LEU A 118 -2.66 2.56 -8.67
CA LEU A 118 -2.95 3.58 -7.68
C LEU A 118 -1.69 4.07 -6.96
N LEU A 119 -0.71 3.20 -6.77
CA LEU A 119 0.54 3.48 -6.04
C LEU A 119 1.72 3.80 -6.96
N THR A 120 1.50 3.90 -8.29
CA THR A 120 2.57 4.14 -9.26
C THR A 120 3.17 5.54 -9.14
N ALA A 121 2.34 6.56 -8.90
CA ALA A 121 2.84 7.91 -8.64
C ALA A 121 3.47 7.93 -7.23
N LEU A 122 4.64 8.55 -7.08
CA LEU A 122 5.28 8.76 -5.79
C LEU A 122 5.54 10.25 -5.60
N GLU A 123 4.51 10.96 -5.15
CA GLU A 123 4.55 12.40 -4.95
C GLU A 123 5.17 12.69 -3.59
N LYS A 124 6.40 13.21 -3.58
CA LYS A 124 7.12 13.52 -2.34
C LYS A 124 6.57 14.80 -1.72
N LYS A 125 6.46 14.80 -0.39
CA LYS A 125 6.10 16.00 0.38
C LYS A 125 7.21 17.02 0.30
N ASP A 126 6.90 18.22 -0.17
CA ASP A 126 7.89 19.28 -0.38
C ASP A 126 8.55 19.69 0.94
N GLU A 127 7.81 19.72 2.04
CA GLU A 127 8.31 20.07 3.38
C GLU A 127 9.23 19.00 3.99
N LYS A 128 9.39 17.84 3.34
CA LYS A 128 10.26 16.74 3.79
C LYS A 128 11.52 16.57 2.94
N LYS A 129 11.75 17.44 1.95
CA LYS A 129 12.93 17.34 1.06
C LYS A 129 14.25 17.35 1.83
N ASP A 130 14.44 18.29 2.75
CA ASP A 130 15.69 18.41 3.51
C ASP A 130 15.95 17.16 4.37
N GLU A 131 14.91 16.63 5.02
CA GLU A 131 15.00 15.38 5.80
C GLU A 131 15.35 14.18 4.92
N LEU A 132 14.76 14.09 3.72
CA LEU A 132 15.07 13.06 2.74
C LEU A 132 16.50 13.16 2.20
N GLU A 133 17.03 14.36 2.01
CA GLU A 133 18.42 14.56 1.59
C GLU A 133 19.40 14.04 2.63
N VAL A 134 19.18 14.37 3.90
CA VAL A 134 19.98 13.85 5.03
C VAL A 134 19.85 12.32 5.11
N PHE A 135 18.64 11.80 5.00
CA PHE A 135 18.40 10.36 5.02
C PHE A 135 19.10 9.64 3.86
N ASN A 136 19.09 10.22 2.66
CA ASN A 136 19.80 9.68 1.49
C ASN A 136 21.32 9.73 1.65
N LEU A 137 21.84 10.66 2.45
CA LEU A 137 23.26 10.67 2.80
C LEU A 137 23.61 9.55 3.78
N LEU A 138 22.73 9.33 4.77
CA LEU A 138 22.86 8.27 5.78
C LEU A 138 22.72 6.86 5.19
N SER A 139 21.88 6.70 4.15
CA SER A 139 21.62 5.40 3.51
C SER A 139 22.88 4.73 2.95
N LYS A 140 23.90 5.53 2.58
CA LYS A 140 25.22 5.04 2.13
C LYS A 140 25.97 4.23 3.20
N ASN A 141 25.60 4.39 4.47
CA ASN A 141 26.20 3.71 5.61
C ASN A 141 25.29 2.60 6.18
N ILE A 142 24.21 2.24 5.50
CA ILE A 142 23.29 1.17 5.88
C ILE A 142 23.67 -0.09 5.10
N SER A 143 23.79 -1.24 5.79
CA SER A 143 24.17 -2.50 5.14
C SER A 143 23.02 -3.10 4.33
N SER A 144 21.80 -3.04 4.88
CA SER A 144 20.60 -3.64 4.30
C SER A 144 19.35 -2.87 4.69
N ILE A 145 18.35 -2.87 3.80
CA ILE A 145 17.01 -2.35 4.04
C ILE A 145 16.04 -3.52 3.97
N ILE A 146 15.24 -3.71 5.03
CA ILE A 146 14.13 -4.66 5.08
C ILE A 146 12.85 -3.84 5.09
N THR A 147 11.97 -4.07 4.12
CA THR A 147 10.73 -3.32 4.00
C THR A 147 9.48 -4.21 4.05
N THR A 148 8.41 -3.70 4.66
CA THR A 148 7.09 -4.37 4.73
C THR A 148 5.99 -3.57 4.03
N ASN A 149 6.36 -2.51 3.32
CA ASN A 149 5.41 -1.66 2.59
C ASN A 149 5.08 -2.26 1.20
N TYR A 150 3.91 -1.90 0.68
CA TYR A 150 3.32 -2.49 -0.52
C TYR A 150 3.42 -1.56 -1.75
N ASP A 151 4.00 -0.38 -1.57
CA ASP A 151 4.15 0.72 -2.55
C ASP A 151 5.51 0.75 -3.26
N VAL A 152 6.40 -0.23 -3.00
CA VAL A 152 7.71 -0.39 -3.66
C VAL A 152 7.83 -1.70 -4.46
N CYS A 153 6.72 -2.41 -4.64
CA CYS A 153 6.67 -3.67 -5.38
C CYS A 153 5.95 -3.51 -6.74
#